data_AF-A0A2W6ZL84-F1
#
_entry.id   AF-A0A2W6ZL84-F1
#
_cell.length_a   1.000
_cell.length_b   1.000
_cell.length_c   1.000
_cell.angle_alpha   90.00
_cell.angle_beta   90.00
_cell.angle_gamma   90.00
#
_symmetry.space_group_name_H-M   'P 1'
#
loop_
_entity.id
_entity.type
_entity.pdbx_description
1 polymer ?
#
loop_
_entity_poly.entity_id
_entity_poly.type
_entity_poly.pdbx_seq_one_letter_code
_entity_poly.pdbx_strand_id
1 'polypeptide(L)' 'MTTTTAALPAIGSRCWRDLVSPATGAMVLSFDTSSSPVDPMVELSYEEGGSGWWPLTTLVFSAD' A
#
# COMPACT_ATOMS: atom_id res chain seq x y z
N MET A 1 -2.98 10.28 -23.25
CA MET A 1 -2.94 10.17 -21.77
C MET A 1 -1.94 9.08 -21.47
N THR A 2 -0.77 9.42 -20.94
CA THR A 2 0.16 8.41 -20.42
C THR A 2 -0.50 7.83 -19.17
N THR A 3 -1.04 6.62 -19.30
CA THR A 3 -1.38 5.79 -18.14
C THR A 3 -0.05 5.43 -17.50
N THR A 4 0.50 6.33 -16.68
CA THR A 4 1.58 6.00 -15.76
C THR A 4 0.98 4.99 -14.81
N THR A 5 1.12 3.71 -15.12
CA THR A 5 1.05 2.67 -14.10
C THR A 5 2.12 3.04 -13.10
N ALA A 6 1.74 3.70 -12.00
CA ALA A 6 2.65 3.94 -10.90
C ALA A 6 3.27 2.58 -10.57
N ALA A 7 4.60 2.51 -10.60
CA ALA A 7 5.30 1.26 -10.33
C ALA A 7 4.81 0.76 -8.96
N LEU A 8 4.30 -0.47 -8.93
CA LEU A 8 3.85 -1.07 -7.68
C LEU A 8 5.03 -1.14 -6.70
N PRO A 9 4.82 -0.83 -5.42
CA PRO A 9 5.86 -1.00 -4.41
C PRO A 9 6.23 -2.48 -4.29
N ALA A 10 7.43 -2.77 -3.78
CA ALA A 10 7.82 -4.16 -3.55
C ALA A 10 7.03 -4.75 -2.38
N ILE A 11 6.69 -6.05 -2.45
CA ILE A 11 6.20 -6.79 -1.29
C ILE A 11 7.24 -6.71 -0.17
N GLY A 12 6.79 -6.45 1.07
CA GLY A 12 7.65 -6.18 2.22
C GLY A 12 8.05 -4.71 2.39
N SER A 13 7.71 -3.83 1.44
CA SER A 13 7.95 -2.39 1.61
C SER A 13 7.18 -1.84 2.80
N ARG A 14 7.82 -0.98 3.59
CA ARG A 14 7.17 -0.30 4.71
C ARG A 14 6.32 0.86 4.19
N CYS A 15 5.07 0.89 4.62
CA CYS A 15 4.11 1.93 4.30
C CYS A 15 3.27 2.30 5.51
N TRP A 16 2.61 3.44 5.43
CA TRP A 16 1.60 3.88 6.38
C TRP A 16 0.46 4.53 5.61
N ARG A 17 -0.69 4.74 6.27
CA ARG A 17 -1.79 5.47 5.66
C ARG A 17 -1.53 6.96 5.83
N ASP A 18 -1.82 7.77 4.82
CA ASP A 18 -1.63 9.24 4.90
C ASP A 18 -2.32 9.87 6.13
N LEU A 19 -3.51 9.35 6.49
CA LEU A 19 -4.32 9.82 7.62
C LEU A 19 -3.99 9.17 8.98
N VAL A 20 -3.13 8.14 9.01
CA VAL A 20 -2.74 7.45 10.25
C VAL A 20 -1.27 7.75 10.48
N SER A 21 -0.94 8.37 11.61
CA SER A 21 0.44 8.72 11.96
C SER A 21 1.43 7.59 11.64
N PRO A 22 2.66 7.92 11.20
CA PRO A 22 3.69 6.94 10.82
C PRO A 22 4.13 6.00 11.97
N ALA A 23 3.55 6.18 13.17
CA ALA A 23 3.76 5.33 14.33
C ALA A 23 3.25 3.90 14.13
N THR A 24 2.18 3.71 13.36
CA THR A 24 1.65 2.38 13.05
C THR A 24 2.20 1.95 11.69
N GLY A 25 3.44 1.47 11.67
CA GLY A 25 4.06 0.93 10.48
C GLY A 25 3.26 -0.27 9.95
N ALA A 26 3.10 -0.35 8.63
CA ALA A 26 2.55 -1.50 7.95
C ALA A 26 3.52 -1.98 6.86
N MET A 27 3.43 -3.26 6.50
CA MET A 27 4.18 -3.85 5.40
C MET A 27 3.25 -4.31 4.30
N VAL A 28 3.65 -4.10 3.06
CA VAL A 28 2.93 -4.65 1.90
C VAL A 28 3.03 -6.17 1.90
N LEU A 29 1.88 -6.84 1.86
CA LEU A 29 1.78 -8.31 1.73
C LEU A 29 1.43 -8.74 0.31
N SER A 30 0.47 -8.08 -0.33
CA SER A 30 -0.06 -8.47 -1.63
C SER A 30 -0.78 -7.31 -2.34
N PHE A 31 -1.09 -7.52 -3.63
CA PHE A 31 -1.83 -6.58 -4.46
C PHE A 31 -3.01 -7.29 -5.15
N ASP A 32 -4.18 -6.65 -5.16
CA ASP A 32 -5.29 -6.98 -6.03
C ASP A 32 -5.50 -5.85 -7.04
N THR A 33 -5.15 -6.13 -8.29
CA THR A 33 -5.38 -5.25 -9.44
C THR A 33 -6.69 -5.56 -10.16
N SER A 34 -7.41 -6.61 -9.73
CA SER A 34 -8.60 -7.13 -10.40
C SER A 34 -9.75 -6.12 -10.38
N SER A 35 -9.89 -5.38 -9.27
CA SER A 35 -10.96 -4.40 -9.09
C SER A 35 -10.65 -3.04 -9.70
N SER A 36 -9.39 -2.59 -9.67
CA SER A 36 -8.98 -1.27 -10.18
C SER A 36 -7.49 -1.27 -10.57
N PRO A 37 -7.15 -1.36 -11.87
CA PRO A 37 -5.75 -1.40 -12.31
C PRO A 37 -5.01 -0.06 -12.15
N VAL A 38 -5.75 1.04 -11.97
CA VAL A 38 -5.21 2.39 -11.74
C VAL A 38 -4.96 2.69 -10.27
N ASP A 39 -5.68 2.01 -9.37
CA ASP A 39 -5.57 2.13 -7.91
C ASP A 39 -5.81 0.76 -7.29
N PRO A 40 -4.80 -0.13 -7.32
CA PRO A 40 -4.97 -1.48 -6.85
C PRO A 40 -5.13 -1.51 -5.33
N MET A 41 -5.88 -2.49 -4.86
CA MET A 41 -6.02 -2.75 -3.44
C MET A 41 -4.74 -3.45 -2.95
N VAL A 42 -4.16 -2.95 -1.88
CA VAL A 42 -2.93 -3.45 -1.28
C VAL A 42 -3.28 -4.09 0.04
N GLU A 43 -2.90 -5.34 0.22
CA GLU A 43 -2.98 -6.00 1.50
C GLU A 43 -1.79 -5.58 2.35
N LEU A 44 -2.07 -5.14 3.57
CA LEU A 44 -1.09 -4.68 4.53
C LEU A 44 -1.06 -5.59 5.75
N SER A 45 0.13 -5.82 6.30
CA SER A 45 0.34 -6.39 7.64
C SER A 45 0.73 -5.27 8.60
N TYR A 46 0.02 -5.13 9.71
CA TYR A 46 0.35 -4.16 10.74
C TYR A 46 1.33 -4.75 11.77
N GLU A 47 2.26 -3.93 12.26
CA GLU A 47 3.21 -4.36 13.31
C GLU A 47 2.52 -4.72 14.63
N GLU A 48 1.37 -4.07 14.93
CA GLU A 48 0.54 -4.39 16.11
C GLU A 48 -0.23 -5.72 15.97
N GLY A 49 -0.18 -6.34 14.78
CA GLY A 49 -0.91 -7.54 14.42
C GLY A 49 -2.20 -7.25 13.64
N GLY A 50 -2.50 -8.14 12.70
CA GLY A 50 -3.67 -8.03 11.81
C GLY A 50 -3.30 -7.59 10.39
N SER A 51 -4.22 -7.83 9.46
CA SER A 51 -4.08 -7.41 8.07
C SER A 51 -5.31 -6.64 7.59
N GLY A 52 -5.11 -5.81 6.57
CA GLY A 52 -6.19 -5.01 5.98
C GLY A 52 -5.89 -4.63 4.54
N TRP A 53 -6.95 -4.47 3.76
CA TRP A 53 -6.87 -4.10 2.35
C TRP A 53 -7.16 -2.61 2.18
N TRP A 54 -6.27 -1.90 1.50
CA TRP A 54 -6.37 -0.45 1.30
C TRP A 54 -6.01 -0.05 -0.13
N PRO A 55 -6.62 1.01 -0.68
CA PRO A 55 -6.24 1.52 -1.98
C PRO A 55 -4.81 2.05 -1.96
N LEU A 56 -4.01 1.74 -2.98
CA LEU A 56 -2.62 2.19 -3.10
C LEU A 56 -2.48 3.71 -2.95
N THR A 57 -3.43 4.47 -3.49
CA THR A 57 -3.47 5.95 -3.40
C THR A 57 -3.57 6.49 -1.98
N THR A 58 -4.03 5.69 -1.02
CA THR A 58 -4.17 6.08 0.40
C THR A 58 -2.91 5.80 1.23
N LEU A 59 -1.92 5.15 0.61
CA LEU A 59 -0.70 4.68 1.26
C LEU A 59 0.47 5.57 0.90
N VAL A 60 1.28 5.85 1.91
CA VAL A 60 2.55 6.53 1.81
C VAL A 60 3.64 5.50 2.06
N PHE A 61 4.57 5.40 1.11
CA PHE A 61 5.68 4.47 1.18
C PHE A 61 6.91 5.22 1.67
N SER A 62 7.72 4.56 2.52
CA SER A 62 9.04 5.08 2.83
C SER A 62 9.86 5.12 1.55
N ALA A 63 10.37 6.28 1.18
CA ALA A 63 11.46 6.35 0.21
C ALA A 63 12.70 5.82 0.95
N ASP A 64 13.14 4.61 0.60
CA ASP A 64 14.51 4.16 0.85
C ASP A 64 15.41 4.66 -0.29
#